data_AF-A0A0P7XMT7-F1
#
_entry.id   AF-A0A0P7XMT7-F1
#
_cell.length_a   1.000
_cell.length_b   1.000
_cell.length_c   1.000
_cell.angle_alpha   90.00
_cell.angle_beta   90.00
_cell.angle_gamma   90.00
#
_symmetry.space_group_name_H-M   'P 1'
#
loop_
_entity.id
_entity.type
_entity.pdbx_description
1 polymer ?
#
loop_
_entity_poly.entity_id
_entity_poly.type
_entity_poly.pdbx_seq_one_letter_code
_entity_poly.pdbx_strand_id
1 'polypeptide(L)'
;MIDGIYTAYMTGVAGQAMAMFVFREGKIGGADMAGLVFSGDYVLVEGRIRGRVTYRMPAQSISITGAEFETASGDITVNIDLPEELDPEETYGISTPVGKLNARFIKNIGFPDE
;
A
#
# COMPACT_ATOMS: atom_id res chain seq x y z
N MET A 1 12.56 -1.06 12.46
CA MET A 1 12.85 -0.27 11.23
C MET A 1 12.02 -0.76 10.06
N ILE A 2 11.36 0.18 9.37
CA ILE A 2 10.44 -0.09 8.24
C ILE A 2 11.13 -0.48 6.93
N ASP A 3 12.41 -0.19 6.77
CA ASP A 3 13.08 -0.40 5.47
C ASP A 3 13.17 -1.89 5.11
N GLY A 4 12.72 -2.22 3.90
CA GLY A 4 12.63 -3.60 3.44
C GLY A 4 11.63 -3.83 2.32
N ILE A 5 11.49 -5.10 1.94
CA ILE A 5 10.51 -5.60 0.98
C ILE A 5 9.44 -6.37 1.74
N TYR A 6 8.18 -6.04 1.48
CA TYR A 6 7.03 -6.56 2.18
C TYR A 6 6.03 -7.17 1.20
N THR A 7 5.38 -8.26 1.60
CA THR A 7 4.14 -8.71 0.98
C THR A 7 2.98 -8.18 1.82
N ALA A 8 2.02 -7.51 1.19
CA ALA A 8 0.77 -7.14 1.82
C ALA A 8 -0.36 -8.04 1.31
N TYR A 9 -1.12 -8.61 2.22
CA TYR A 9 -2.40 -9.28 1.95
C TYR A 9 -3.51 -8.29 2.27
N MET A 10 -4.33 -7.98 1.27
CA MET A 10 -5.31 -6.91 1.36
C MET A 10 -6.73 -7.40 1.10
N THR A 11 -7.69 -6.84 1.83
CA THR A 11 -9.12 -7.06 1.58
C THR A 11 -9.85 -5.73 1.51
N GLY A 12 -10.76 -5.61 0.55
CA GLY A 12 -11.75 -4.55 0.47
C GLY A 12 -13.15 -5.16 0.46
N VAL A 13 -14.18 -4.32 0.33
CA VAL A 13 -15.58 -4.78 0.35
C VAL A 13 -15.94 -5.69 -0.84
N ALA A 14 -15.25 -5.54 -1.98
CA ALA A 14 -15.56 -6.26 -3.21
C ALA A 14 -14.56 -7.36 -3.55
N GLY A 15 -13.49 -7.54 -2.76
CA GLY A 15 -12.51 -8.58 -3.05
C GLY A 15 -11.26 -8.52 -2.18
N GLN A 16 -10.25 -9.25 -2.65
CA GLN A 16 -8.96 -9.40 -2.00
C GLN A 16 -7.84 -9.25 -3.02
N ALA A 17 -6.66 -8.83 -2.57
CA ALA A 17 -5.47 -8.70 -3.38
C ALA A 17 -4.22 -9.04 -2.58
N MET A 18 -3.13 -9.24 -3.32
CA MET A 18 -1.78 -9.29 -2.79
C MET A 18 -0.92 -8.29 -3.54
N ALA A 19 -0.08 -7.56 -2.82
CA ALA A 19 0.87 -6.63 -3.41
C ALA A 19 2.23 -6.70 -2.71
N MET A 20 3.28 -6.36 -3.46
CA MET A 20 4.60 -6.15 -2.90
C MET A 20 4.86 -4.67 -2.69
N PHE A 21 5.42 -4.33 -1.53
CA PHE A 21 5.84 -2.98 -1.16
C PHE A 21 7.34 -2.96 -0.88
N VAL A 22 8.00 -1.88 -1.27
CA VAL A 22 9.40 -1.58 -0.96
C VAL A 22 9.42 -0.27 -0.21
N PHE A 23 9.96 -0.30 1.00
CA PHE A 23 10.26 0.88 1.81
C PHE A 23 11.77 1.05 1.86
N ARG A 24 12.26 2.21 1.44
CA ARG A 24 13.70 2.55 1.52
C ARG A 24 13.88 4.06 1.62
N GLU A 25 14.57 4.53 2.64
CA GLU A 25 15.04 5.93 2.74
C GLU A 25 13.94 6.98 2.46
N GLY A 26 12.76 6.80 3.09
CA GLY A 26 11.63 7.70 2.90
C GLY A 26 10.86 7.55 1.58
N LYS A 27 11.15 6.52 0.77
CA LYS A 27 10.41 6.17 -0.44
C LYS A 27 9.56 4.92 -0.23
N ILE A 28 8.37 4.91 -0.84
CA ILE A 28 7.53 3.73 -0.97
C ILE A 28 7.32 3.44 -2.45
N GLY A 29 7.48 2.20 -2.86
CA GLY A 29 7.11 1.74 -4.21
C GLY A 29 6.58 0.31 -4.18
N GLY A 30 5.96 -0.12 -5.27
CA GLY A 30 5.50 -1.50 -5.36
C GLY A 30 4.54 -1.76 -6.50
N ALA A 31 4.06 -3.01 -6.55
CA ALA A 31 3.09 -3.46 -7.52
C ALA A 31 2.23 -4.59 -6.96
N ASP A 32 1.03 -4.75 -7.53
CA ASP A 32 0.13 -5.87 -7.23
C ASP A 32 0.14 -6.97 -8.30
N MET A 33 -0.56 -8.07 -8.03
CA MET A 33 -0.69 -9.20 -8.95
C MET A 33 -1.42 -8.87 -10.27
N ALA A 34 -2.18 -7.78 -10.32
CA ALA A 34 -2.86 -7.31 -11.52
C ALA A 34 -1.98 -6.36 -12.36
N GLY A 35 -0.76 -6.06 -11.90
CA GLY A 35 0.19 -5.17 -12.58
C GLY A 35 -0.03 -3.70 -12.27
N LEU A 36 -0.85 -3.35 -11.26
CA LEU A 36 -0.99 -1.98 -10.80
C LEU A 36 0.26 -1.59 -10.02
N VAL A 37 0.94 -0.55 -10.50
CA VAL A 37 2.16 0.00 -9.89
C VAL A 37 1.80 1.23 -9.07
N PHE A 38 2.49 1.39 -7.95
CA PHE A 38 2.31 2.53 -7.07
C PHE A 38 3.65 3.04 -6.54
N SER A 39 3.69 4.34 -6.23
CA SER A 39 4.90 4.99 -5.71
C SER A 39 4.57 6.19 -4.85
N GLY A 40 5.51 6.58 -4.00
CA GLY A 40 5.33 7.72 -3.11
C GLY A 40 6.45 7.89 -2.11
N ASP A 41 6.13 8.65 -1.07
CA ASP A 41 7.09 9.13 -0.07
C ASP A 41 6.50 8.95 1.33
N TYR A 42 7.39 8.75 2.31
CA TYR A 42 7.04 8.67 3.71
C TYR A 42 8.08 9.34 4.59
N VAL A 43 7.67 9.69 5.80
CA VAL A 43 8.53 10.17 6.88
C VAL A 43 8.26 9.38 8.16
N LEU A 44 9.28 9.25 8.99
CA LEU A 44 9.18 8.73 10.35
C LEU A 44 8.87 9.87 11.32
N VAL A 45 7.74 9.79 12.00
CA VAL A 45 7.30 10.77 13.01
C VAL A 45 6.76 10.00 14.20
N GLU A 46 7.42 10.12 15.36
CA GLU A 46 6.95 9.55 16.63
C GLU A 46 6.70 8.02 16.56
N GLY A 47 7.62 7.28 15.93
CA GLY A 47 7.50 5.81 15.77
C GLY A 47 6.42 5.37 14.78
N ARG A 48 5.95 6.29 13.93
CA ARG A 48 4.95 6.03 12.89
C ARG A 48 5.46 6.46 11.53
N ILE A 49 5.03 5.72 10.52
CA ILE A 49 5.21 6.02 9.11
C ILE A 49 4.04 6.87 8.67
N ARG A 50 4.31 8.11 8.29
CA ARG A 50 3.33 8.99 7.65
C ARG A 50 3.76 9.30 6.23
N GLY A 51 2.92 8.97 5.26
CA GLY A 51 3.29 9.11 3.87
C GLY A 51 2.10 9.17 2.94
N ARG A 52 2.41 9.19 1.64
CA ARG A 52 1.43 9.11 0.56
C ARG A 52 1.93 8.17 -0.50
N VAL A 53 1.00 7.40 -1.07
CA VAL A 53 1.24 6.53 -2.22
C VAL A 53 0.26 6.92 -3.31
N THR A 54 0.74 7.00 -4.54
CA THR A 54 -0.05 7.36 -5.72
C THR A 54 -0.06 6.22 -6.71
N TYR A 55 -1.23 5.98 -7.31
CA TYR A 55 -1.43 4.98 -8.36
C TYR A 55 -2.52 5.40 -9.34
N ARG A 56 -2.69 4.63 -10.41
CA ARG A 56 -3.78 4.79 -11.39
C ARG A 56 -4.47 3.46 -11.63
N MET A 57 -5.79 3.49 -11.73
CA MET A 57 -6.61 2.35 -12.14
C MET A 57 -6.70 2.30 -13.66
N PRO A 58 -6.54 1.13 -14.28
CA PRO A 58 -6.76 0.97 -15.71
C PRO A 58 -8.24 1.14 -16.07
N ALA A 59 -8.50 1.43 -17.35
CA ALA A 59 -9.86 1.40 -17.88
C ALA A 59 -10.44 -0.02 -17.80
N GLN A 60 -11.78 -0.11 -17.78
CA GLN A 60 -12.53 -1.36 -17.71
C GLN A 60 -12.10 -2.25 -16.53
N SER A 61 -11.90 -1.65 -15.37
CA SER A 61 -11.44 -2.36 -14.18
C SER A 61 -12.32 -2.11 -12.96
N ILE A 62 -12.22 -3.00 -11.98
CA ILE A 62 -12.89 -2.90 -10.69
C ILE A 62 -11.83 -3.06 -9.61
N SER A 63 -11.77 -2.10 -8.70
CA SER A 63 -10.89 -2.15 -7.53
C SER A 63 -11.40 -3.13 -6.47
N ILE A 64 -10.51 -3.63 -5.60
CA ILE A 64 -10.94 -4.48 -4.46
C ILE A 64 -11.86 -3.75 -3.47
N THR A 65 -11.89 -2.41 -3.50
CA THR A 65 -12.82 -1.58 -2.72
C THR A 65 -14.19 -1.45 -3.40
N GLY A 66 -14.38 -2.02 -4.58
CA GLY A 66 -15.64 -2.03 -5.32
C GLY A 66 -15.87 -0.83 -6.23
N ALA A 67 -14.93 0.12 -6.29
CA ALA A 67 -15.02 1.21 -7.25
C ALA A 67 -14.73 0.69 -8.67
N GLU A 68 -15.62 1.03 -9.60
CA GLU A 68 -15.54 0.67 -11.02
C GLU A 68 -14.97 1.83 -11.84
N PHE A 69 -14.18 1.49 -12.86
CA PHE A 69 -13.49 2.45 -13.72
C PHE A 69 -13.75 2.10 -15.18
N GLU A 70 -14.74 2.75 -15.80
CA GLU A 70 -15.01 2.58 -17.24
C GLU A 70 -13.84 3.10 -18.10
N THR A 71 -13.29 4.25 -17.72
CA THR A 71 -12.05 4.81 -18.26
C THR A 71 -10.93 4.77 -17.22
N ALA A 72 -9.67 4.87 -17.66
CA ALA A 72 -8.54 4.95 -16.74
C ALA A 72 -8.72 6.11 -15.76
N SER A 73 -8.34 5.92 -14.50
CA SER A 73 -8.42 6.99 -13.50
C SER A 73 -7.32 8.03 -13.71
N GLY A 74 -7.52 9.21 -13.13
CA GLY A 74 -6.40 10.09 -12.78
C GLY A 74 -5.56 9.48 -11.65
N ASP A 75 -4.65 10.28 -11.11
CA ASP A 75 -3.87 9.89 -9.93
C ASP A 75 -4.77 9.75 -8.70
N ILE A 76 -4.73 8.56 -8.08
CA ILE A 76 -5.37 8.28 -6.81
C ILE A 76 -4.28 8.31 -5.75
N THR A 77 -4.38 9.26 -4.82
CA THR A 77 -3.45 9.39 -3.69
C THR A 77 -4.05 8.78 -2.42
N VAL A 78 -3.30 7.88 -1.80
CA VAL A 78 -3.63 7.24 -0.53
C VAL A 78 -2.66 7.72 0.52
N ASN A 79 -3.18 8.28 1.61
CA ASN A 79 -2.39 8.62 2.78
C ASN A 79 -2.16 7.36 3.61
N ILE A 80 -0.91 7.15 4.03
CA ILE A 80 -0.50 6.01 4.83
C ILE A 80 -0.12 6.53 6.22
N ASP A 81 -0.70 5.90 7.25
CA ASP A 81 -0.35 6.12 8.65
C ASP A 81 -0.26 4.75 9.35
N LEU A 82 0.97 4.23 9.45
CA LEU A 82 1.26 2.91 9.98
C LEU A 82 2.27 3.00 11.13
N PRO A 83 2.32 2.02 12.04
CA PRO A 83 3.46 1.89 12.96
C PRO A 83 4.77 1.70 12.18
N GLU A 84 5.89 2.15 12.74
CA GLU A 84 7.23 1.88 12.17
C GLU A 84 7.57 0.38 12.16
N GLU A 85 7.04 -0.35 13.15
CA GLU A 85 7.19 -1.79 13.26
C GLU A 85 5.85 -2.47 12.98
N LEU A 86 5.80 -3.20 11.88
CA LEU A 86 4.60 -3.92 11.44
C LEU A 86 4.63 -5.34 12.00
N ASP A 87 3.58 -5.69 12.75
CA ASP A 87 3.36 -7.02 13.27
C ASP A 87 2.68 -7.88 12.17
N PRO A 88 3.24 -9.05 11.81
CA PRO A 88 2.68 -9.92 10.78
C PRO A 88 1.33 -10.56 11.14
N GLU A 89 0.92 -10.53 12.41
CA GLU A 89 -0.38 -11.03 12.89
C GLU A 89 -1.45 -9.93 12.96
N GLU A 90 -1.05 -8.66 12.90
CA GLU A 90 -1.97 -7.52 12.96
C GLU A 90 -2.52 -7.11 11.60
N THR A 91 -3.72 -6.53 11.60
CA THR A 91 -4.36 -6.00 10.39
C THR A 91 -4.56 -4.50 10.51
N TYR A 92 -4.04 -3.78 9.51
CA TYR A 92 -4.06 -2.32 9.46
C TYR A 92 -5.14 -1.82 8.50
N GLY A 93 -6.03 -0.97 9.00
CA GLY A 93 -7.02 -0.30 8.17
C GLY A 93 -6.41 0.87 7.39
N ILE A 94 -6.64 0.91 6.08
CA ILE A 94 -6.19 1.99 5.19
C ILE A 94 -7.41 2.59 4.51
N SER A 95 -7.55 3.91 4.61
CA SER A 95 -8.61 4.65 3.93
C SER A 95 -8.08 5.24 2.63
N THR A 96 -8.70 4.86 1.51
CA THR A 96 -8.39 5.41 0.18
C THR A 96 -9.53 6.33 -0.27
N PRO A 97 -9.31 7.21 -1.27
CA PRO A 97 -10.39 8.00 -1.87
C PRO A 97 -11.51 7.15 -2.50
N VAL A 98 -11.24 5.88 -2.81
CA VAL A 98 -12.16 4.98 -3.52
C VAL A 98 -12.68 3.85 -2.62
N GLY A 99 -12.48 3.96 -1.31
CA GLY A 99 -12.99 3.04 -0.31
C GLY A 99 -11.93 2.61 0.71
N LYS A 100 -12.39 1.87 1.73
CA LYS A 100 -11.50 1.33 2.77
C LYS A 100 -10.98 -0.03 2.37
N LEU A 101 -9.75 -0.31 2.81
CA LEU A 101 -9.16 -1.65 2.75
C LEU A 101 -8.50 -1.99 4.07
N ASN A 102 -8.32 -3.28 4.31
CA ASN A 102 -7.51 -3.82 5.39
C ASN A 102 -6.26 -4.43 4.78
N ALA A 103 -5.11 -4.28 5.43
CA ALA A 103 -3.84 -4.81 4.96
C ALA A 103 -3.08 -5.48 6.12
N ARG A 104 -2.55 -6.66 5.85
CA ARG A 104 -1.60 -7.36 6.73
C ARG A 104 -0.27 -7.47 6.01
N PHE A 105 0.82 -7.10 6.67
CA PHE A 105 2.13 -6.99 6.05
C PHE A 105 3.09 -8.06 6.58
N ILE A 106 3.77 -8.75 5.68
CA ILE A 106 4.84 -9.70 5.99
C ILE A 106 6.14 -9.11 5.46
N LYS A 107 7.11 -8.85 6.35
CA LYS A 107 8.45 -8.42 5.94
C LYS A 107 9.20 -9.63 5.38
N ASN A 108 9.44 -9.62 4.07
CA ASN A 108 10.17 -10.70 3.40
C ASN A 108 11.69 -10.52 3.54
N ILE A 109 12.14 -9.27 3.38
CA ILE A 109 13.56 -8.90 3.39
C ILE A 109 13.70 -7.57 4.14
N GLY A 110 14.58 -7.52 5.13
CA GLY A 110 15.03 -6.25 5.72
C GLY A 110 16.27 -5.75 4.99
N PHE A 111 16.40 -4.42 4.87
CA PHE A 111 17.63 -3.83 4.40
C PHE A 111 18.57 -3.55 5.58
N PRO A 112 19.89 -3.74 5.41
CA PRO A 112 20.85 -3.37 6.43
C PRO A 112 20.87 -1.85 6.62
N ASP A 113 21.14 -1.45 7.86
CA ASP A 113 21.48 -0.08 8.22
C ASP A 113 22.89 0.21 7.67
N GLU A 114 23.07 1.34 6.99
CA GLU A 114 24.39 1.83 6.57
C GLU A 114 25.15 2.47 7.74
#